data_AF-A0A1W1ZBR2-F1
#
_entry.id   AF-A0A1W1ZBR2-F1
#
_cell.length_a   1.000
_cell.length_b   1.000
_cell.length_c   1.000
_cell.angle_alpha   90.00
_cell.angle_beta   90.00
_cell.angle_gamma   90.00
#
_symmetry.space_group_name_H-M   'P 1'
#
loop_
_entity.id
_entity.type
_entity.pdbx_description
1 polymer ?
#
loop_
_entity_poly.entity_id
_entity_poly.type
_entity_poly.pdbx_seq_one_letter_code
_entity_poly.pdbx_strand_id
1 'polypeptide(L)'
;MAWEIERIGVRASGAFSKWAYKRVVIDENGEVYAEGIPGQRDFNLSINDYKYTDRRFRPGDLVTEFCNFNTHTFFRVYAQNENPFVYVETDINQPKCGYQEPLPEPAVPVNPFGNPVYGPYRTFDYCDIEGQLVEVVIEAKNYDGDVFPIEIGGKSPVVLSYKEVDNKFDPIRPVEAELSFIETNNFVLDEFFNGDERAFRVTALKNSKIQFRGYIIPDSCAAPFNAPPYPVSIRATDALGGLKSVTYPVPVGSLSEIRQSFVDILAYCFAMTNLNLNIVTICNVYDPLMPTGLNDDPLSLATVNPLRLSKDNGTTMTVYEVLEQVAIAWGAFIVQVNGEWNFVRIDELSKASIRRRTYNYKGLFLYADNLDNNRIAGAAV
;
A
#
# COMPACT_ATOMS: atom_id res chain seq x y z
N MET A 1 -0.63 -21.44 35.02
CA MET A 1 0.22 -20.55 35.84
C MET A 1 -0.70 -19.73 36.72
N ALA A 2 -0.65 -19.96 38.03
CA ALA A 2 -1.45 -19.22 38.99
C ALA A 2 -0.62 -18.05 39.53
N TRP A 3 -1.20 -16.86 39.59
CA TRP A 3 -0.51 -15.64 39.98
C TRP A 3 -0.65 -15.42 41.49
N GLU A 4 0.48 -15.36 42.21
CA GLU A 4 0.52 -15.06 43.64
C GLU A 4 0.54 -13.55 43.85
N ILE A 5 -0.45 -13.02 44.55
CA ILE A 5 -0.58 -11.57 44.73
C ILE A 5 0.01 -11.11 46.05
N GLU A 6 -0.37 -11.71 47.18
CA GLU A 6 0.15 -11.30 48.49
C GLU A 6 -0.12 -12.30 49.63
N ARG A 7 0.57 -12.08 50.76
CA ARG A 7 0.36 -12.77 52.05
C ARG A 7 -0.56 -11.93 52.93
N ILE A 8 -1.69 -12.50 53.36
CA ILE A 8 -2.72 -11.75 54.10
C ILE A 8 -2.99 -12.37 55.46
N GLY A 9 -3.06 -11.53 56.50
CA GLY A 9 -3.49 -11.93 57.84
C GLY A 9 -5.01 -12.04 57.94
N VAL A 10 -5.50 -13.15 58.48
CA VAL A 10 -6.93 -13.44 58.76
C VAL A 10 -7.14 -13.83 60.22
N ARG A 11 -8.27 -13.41 60.82
CA ARG A 11 -8.60 -13.73 62.22
C ARG A 11 -9.98 -14.38 62.34
N ALA A 12 -10.02 -15.56 62.97
CA ALA A 12 -11.26 -16.31 63.21
C ALA A 12 -12.16 -15.59 64.23
N SER A 13 -13.47 -15.83 64.21
CA SER A 13 -14.37 -15.18 65.17
C SER A 13 -14.21 -15.76 66.58
N GLY A 14 -13.73 -14.95 67.52
CA GLY A 14 -13.62 -15.29 68.94
C GLY A 14 -12.76 -14.28 69.69
N ALA A 15 -13.10 -13.95 70.94
CA ALA A 15 -12.39 -12.93 71.73
C ALA A 15 -10.88 -13.25 71.90
N PHE A 16 -10.52 -14.53 71.92
CA PHE A 16 -9.14 -15.04 72.08
C PHE A 16 -8.54 -15.61 70.78
N SER A 17 -9.16 -15.40 69.62
CA SER A 17 -8.63 -15.93 68.36
C SER A 17 -7.32 -15.22 67.98
N LYS A 18 -6.36 -15.98 67.43
CA LYS A 18 -5.08 -15.46 66.93
C LYS A 18 -5.16 -15.20 65.43
N TRP A 19 -4.31 -14.30 64.95
CA TRP A 19 -4.11 -14.07 63.51
C TRP A 19 -3.39 -15.26 62.88
N ALA A 20 -3.82 -15.66 61.69
CA ALA A 20 -3.19 -16.64 60.81
C ALA A 20 -2.96 -16.00 59.44
N TYR A 21 -2.05 -16.53 58.62
CA TYR A 21 -1.78 -15.97 57.29
C TYR A 21 -2.19 -16.95 56.20
N LYS A 22 -2.86 -16.45 55.15
CA LYS A 22 -3.17 -17.20 53.95
C LYS A 22 -2.64 -16.49 52.71
N ARG A 23 -2.41 -17.25 51.64
CA ARG A 23 -2.02 -16.75 50.33
C ARG A 23 -3.24 -16.66 49.43
N VAL A 24 -3.40 -15.54 48.72
CA VAL A 24 -4.43 -15.40 47.67
C VAL A 24 -3.80 -15.69 46.31
N VAL A 25 -4.46 -16.56 45.54
CA VAL A 25 -4.01 -17.04 44.24
C VAL A 25 -5.13 -16.84 43.22
N ILE A 26 -4.76 -16.40 42.02
CA ILE A 26 -5.68 -16.26 40.88
C ILE A 26 -5.26 -17.22 39.78
N ASP A 27 -6.23 -17.96 39.24
CA ASP A 27 -6.00 -18.85 38.10
C ASP A 27 -5.97 -18.11 36.75
N GLU A 28 -5.78 -18.87 35.67
CA GLU A 28 -5.71 -18.31 34.30
C GLU A 28 -7.07 -17.79 33.78
N ASN A 29 -8.17 -18.16 34.45
CA ASN A 29 -9.55 -17.80 34.10
C ASN A 29 -10.08 -16.63 34.96
N GLY A 30 -9.29 -16.13 35.93
CA GLY A 30 -9.68 -15.07 36.84
C GLY A 30 -10.42 -15.53 38.10
N GLU A 31 -10.46 -16.85 38.38
CA GLU A 31 -11.02 -17.38 39.62
C GLU A 31 -10.03 -17.20 40.77
N VAL A 32 -10.54 -16.69 41.89
CA VAL A 32 -9.76 -16.37 43.09
C VAL A 32 -9.95 -17.45 44.15
N TYR A 33 -8.86 -18.04 44.63
CA TYR A 33 -8.87 -18.97 45.75
C TYR A 33 -7.74 -18.67 46.74
N ALA A 34 -7.85 -19.20 47.95
CA ALA A 34 -6.88 -18.98 49.01
C ALA A 34 -6.24 -20.30 49.46
N GLU A 35 -4.91 -20.32 49.53
CA GLU A 35 -4.12 -21.49 49.94
C GLU A 35 -3.38 -21.24 51.26
N GLY A 36 -3.11 -22.34 51.99
CA GLY A 36 -2.27 -22.33 53.18
C GLY A 36 -0.80 -22.07 52.83
N ILE A 37 -0.06 -21.46 53.75
CA ILE A 37 1.36 -21.14 53.53
C ILE A 37 2.21 -22.29 54.10
N PRO A 38 3.05 -22.95 53.28
CA PRO A 38 3.93 -24.02 53.77
C PRO A 38 4.82 -23.54 54.92
N GLY A 39 4.76 -24.21 56.08
CA GLY A 39 5.60 -23.93 57.24
C GLY A 39 5.04 -22.95 58.28
N GLN A 40 3.82 -22.44 58.11
CA GLN A 40 3.11 -21.69 59.15
C GLN A 40 1.98 -22.50 59.80
N ARG A 41 1.53 -22.08 60.99
CA ARG A 41 0.52 -22.81 61.77
C ARG A 41 -0.87 -22.57 61.14
N ASP A 42 -1.23 -23.44 60.20
CA ASP A 42 -2.56 -23.47 59.60
C ASP A 42 -3.57 -24.13 60.55
N PHE A 43 -4.78 -23.58 60.62
CA PHE A 43 -5.92 -24.27 61.17
C PHE A 43 -6.68 -24.95 60.02
N ASN A 44 -7.16 -26.18 60.23
CA ASN A 44 -8.04 -26.92 59.30
C ASN A 44 -9.46 -26.30 59.20
N LEU A 45 -9.57 -24.99 59.32
CA LEU A 45 -10.81 -24.23 59.16
C LEU A 45 -10.86 -23.65 57.76
N SER A 46 -12.05 -23.73 57.17
CA SER A 46 -12.32 -23.17 55.85
C SER A 46 -12.20 -21.64 55.94
N ILE A 47 -11.80 -20.98 54.86
CA ILE A 47 -11.67 -19.51 54.86
C ILE A 47 -13.01 -18.79 55.13
N ASN A 48 -14.14 -19.50 55.03
CA ASN A 48 -15.49 -19.03 55.36
C ASN A 48 -15.70 -18.77 56.87
N ASP A 49 -14.83 -19.29 57.73
CA ASP A 49 -14.99 -19.22 59.20
C ASP A 49 -14.35 -17.95 59.83
N TYR A 50 -13.83 -17.03 59.00
CA TYR A 50 -13.07 -15.85 59.43
C TYR A 50 -13.88 -14.56 59.23
N LYS A 51 -13.91 -13.67 60.26
CA LYS A 51 -14.72 -12.43 60.25
C LYS A 51 -13.93 -11.14 60.05
N TYR A 52 -12.59 -11.18 60.10
CA TYR A 52 -11.74 -9.98 60.04
C TYR A 52 -10.50 -10.22 59.18
N THR A 53 -10.22 -9.27 58.28
CA THR A 53 -9.07 -9.22 57.37
C THR A 53 -8.16 -8.01 57.68
N ASP A 54 -6.96 -7.99 57.10
CA ASP A 54 -5.89 -6.99 57.35
C ASP A 54 -6.37 -5.54 57.08
N ARG A 55 -5.83 -4.56 57.83
CA ARG A 55 -6.18 -3.13 57.79
C ARG A 55 -5.63 -2.37 56.57
N ARG A 56 -4.84 -3.02 55.72
CA ARG A 56 -4.06 -2.35 54.67
C ARG A 56 -4.87 -1.88 53.47
N PHE A 57 -5.94 -2.58 53.13
CA PHE A 57 -6.80 -2.24 51.99
C PHE A 57 -8.23 -2.05 52.47
N ARG A 58 -8.86 -0.96 52.06
CA ARG A 58 -10.30 -0.73 52.25
C ARG A 58 -11.06 -1.41 51.10
N PRO A 59 -12.34 -1.77 51.30
CA PRO A 59 -13.17 -2.26 50.21
C PRO A 59 -13.19 -1.27 49.03
N GLY A 60 -12.91 -1.77 47.83
CA GLY A 60 -12.80 -1.00 46.60
C GLY A 60 -11.37 -0.54 46.25
N ASP A 61 -10.38 -0.74 47.14
CA ASP A 61 -8.99 -0.38 46.83
C ASP A 61 -8.39 -1.35 45.79
N LEU A 62 -7.65 -0.80 44.82
CA LEU A 62 -6.90 -1.59 43.84
C LEU A 62 -5.70 -2.24 44.54
N VAL A 63 -5.66 -3.57 44.54
CA VAL A 63 -4.58 -4.36 45.15
C VAL A 63 -3.45 -4.55 44.17
N THR A 64 -3.77 -4.97 42.94
CA THR A 64 -2.79 -5.13 41.86
C THR A 64 -3.47 -5.13 40.49
N GLU A 65 -2.67 -4.97 39.45
CA GLU A 65 -3.07 -5.17 38.07
C GLU A 65 -2.05 -6.06 37.35
N PHE A 66 -2.51 -6.94 36.48
CA PHE A 66 -1.64 -7.79 35.68
C PHE A 66 -2.30 -8.20 34.36
N CYS A 67 -1.48 -8.52 33.37
CA CYS A 67 -1.95 -8.99 32.06
C CYS A 67 -1.52 -10.45 31.85
N ASN A 68 -2.46 -11.29 31.41
CA ASN A 68 -2.13 -12.64 30.99
C ASN A 68 -1.55 -12.60 29.57
N PHE A 69 -0.27 -12.94 29.43
CA PHE A 69 0.45 -12.92 28.15
C PHE A 69 -0.11 -13.88 27.09
N ASN A 70 -0.80 -14.95 27.49
CA ASN A 70 -1.33 -15.94 26.55
C ASN A 70 -2.69 -15.51 25.97
N THR A 71 -3.52 -14.85 26.79
CA THR A 71 -4.89 -14.46 26.40
C THR A 71 -5.02 -12.97 26.10
N HIS A 72 -3.98 -12.17 26.38
CA HIS A 72 -3.97 -10.71 26.30
C HIS A 72 -5.14 -10.05 27.05
N THR A 73 -5.65 -10.70 28.10
CA THR A 73 -6.69 -10.15 28.97
C THR A 73 -6.06 -9.38 30.12
N PHE A 74 -6.57 -8.18 30.37
CA PHE A 74 -6.12 -7.34 31.49
C PHE A 74 -7.01 -7.58 32.69
N PHE A 75 -6.40 -7.93 33.83
CA PHE A 75 -7.10 -8.21 35.07
C PHE A 75 -6.77 -7.12 36.10
N ARG A 76 -7.81 -6.51 36.67
CA ARG A 76 -7.70 -5.65 37.85
C ARG A 76 -8.30 -6.35 39.06
N VAL A 77 -7.59 -6.22 40.17
CA VAL A 77 -7.80 -7.01 41.39
C VAL A 77 -8.15 -6.02 42.50
N TYR A 78 -9.41 -6.01 42.95
CA TYR A 78 -9.91 -5.05 43.94
C TYR A 78 -10.22 -5.72 45.27
N ALA A 79 -9.90 -5.06 46.38
CA ALA A 79 -10.22 -5.56 47.72
C ALA A 79 -11.74 -5.48 48.01
N GLN A 80 -12.29 -6.48 48.68
CA GLN A 80 -13.67 -6.51 49.18
C GLN A 80 -13.73 -7.09 50.60
N ASN A 81 -14.80 -6.76 51.32
CA ASN A 81 -15.02 -7.22 52.71
C ASN A 81 -15.70 -8.60 52.81
N GLU A 82 -15.82 -9.32 51.69
CA GLU A 82 -16.46 -10.63 51.58
C GLU A 82 -15.46 -11.67 51.05
N ASN A 83 -15.83 -12.96 50.99
CA ASN A 83 -14.95 -14.02 50.49
C ASN A 83 -15.24 -14.32 49.02
N PRO A 84 -14.23 -14.37 48.11
CA PRO A 84 -12.80 -14.05 48.30
C PRO A 84 -12.55 -12.58 48.63
N PHE A 85 -11.51 -12.28 49.43
CA PHE A 85 -11.14 -10.89 49.81
C PHE A 85 -10.89 -9.98 48.59
N VAL A 86 -10.75 -10.58 47.41
CA VAL A 86 -10.59 -9.87 46.16
C VAL A 86 -11.60 -10.38 45.16
N TYR A 87 -12.23 -9.47 44.42
CA TYR A 87 -12.86 -9.80 43.15
C TYR A 87 -12.03 -9.27 41.98
N VAL A 88 -12.10 -9.99 40.86
CA VAL A 88 -11.36 -9.68 39.64
C VAL A 88 -12.33 -9.09 38.63
N GLU A 89 -11.99 -7.92 38.11
CA GLU A 89 -12.67 -7.36 36.94
C GLU A 89 -11.77 -7.53 35.72
N THR A 90 -12.35 -8.04 34.63
CA THR A 90 -11.73 -8.01 33.30
C THR A 90 -12.08 -6.69 32.65
N ASP A 91 -11.07 -5.88 32.35
CA ASP A 91 -11.31 -4.64 31.61
C ASP A 91 -11.33 -4.96 30.11
N ILE A 92 -12.52 -5.23 29.57
CA ILE A 92 -12.74 -5.59 28.16
C ILE A 92 -12.34 -4.45 27.21
N ASN A 93 -12.25 -3.21 27.71
CA ASN A 93 -12.07 -2.00 26.92
C ASN A 93 -10.66 -1.40 26.99
N GLN A 94 -9.72 -2.00 27.74
CA GLN A 94 -8.33 -1.54 27.76
C GLN A 94 -7.55 -2.10 26.57
N PRO A 95 -6.61 -1.32 25.99
CA PRO A 95 -5.74 -1.81 24.93
C PRO A 95 -4.94 -3.00 25.44
N LYS A 96 -5.04 -4.12 24.71
CA LYS A 96 -4.28 -5.35 24.96
C LYS A 96 -2.79 -5.00 25.09
N CYS A 97 -2.11 -5.49 26.12
CA CYS A 97 -0.68 -5.17 26.28
C CYS A 97 0.08 -5.64 25.02
N GLY A 98 0.87 -4.74 24.43
CA GLY A 98 1.62 -5.00 23.19
C GLY A 98 0.87 -4.69 21.89
N TYR A 99 -0.37 -4.20 21.93
CA TYR A 99 -1.05 -3.69 20.74
C TYR A 99 -0.66 -2.21 20.52
N GLN A 100 0.29 -1.96 19.64
CA GLN A 100 0.38 -0.66 18.97
C GLN A 100 -0.91 -0.53 18.15
N GLU A 101 -1.68 0.55 18.33
CA GLU A 101 -2.70 0.90 17.33
C GLU A 101 -2.02 0.87 15.95
N PRO A 102 -2.65 0.29 14.92
CA PRO A 102 -2.10 0.40 13.58
C PRO A 102 -1.79 1.86 13.34
N LEU A 103 -0.53 2.15 12.96
CA LEU A 103 -0.11 3.50 12.60
C LEU A 103 -1.23 4.11 11.75
N PRO A 104 -1.71 5.33 12.08
CA PRO A 104 -2.76 5.95 11.28
C PRO A 104 -2.31 5.84 9.82
N GLU A 105 -3.16 5.24 8.98
CA GLU A 105 -2.88 5.12 7.56
C GLU A 105 -2.33 6.47 7.10
N PRO A 106 -1.12 6.51 6.51
CA PRO A 106 -0.52 7.78 6.12
C PRO A 106 -1.59 8.50 5.31
N ALA A 107 -2.02 9.67 5.81
CA ALA A 107 -3.14 10.40 5.22
C ALA A 107 -2.90 10.45 3.72
N VAL A 108 -3.74 9.73 2.95
CA VAL A 108 -3.58 9.69 1.49
C VAL A 108 -3.72 11.13 1.09
N PRO A 109 -2.63 11.77 0.69
CA PRO A 109 -2.63 13.19 0.47
C PRO A 109 -3.53 13.46 -0.73
N VAL A 110 -4.22 14.60 -0.67
CA VAL A 110 -5.25 14.92 -1.65
C VAL A 110 -4.62 14.93 -3.05
N ASN A 111 -5.11 14.08 -3.95
CA ASN A 111 -4.70 14.08 -5.34
C ASN A 111 -4.90 15.50 -5.92
N PRO A 112 -3.83 16.24 -6.27
CA PRO A 112 -3.93 17.63 -6.70
C PRO A 112 -4.68 17.77 -8.04
N PHE A 113 -4.90 16.66 -8.75
CA PHE A 113 -5.61 16.62 -10.02
C PHE A 113 -7.06 16.11 -9.89
N GLY A 114 -7.50 15.77 -8.68
CA GLY A 114 -8.79 15.11 -8.44
C GLY A 114 -8.86 13.69 -9.02
N ASN A 115 -10.04 13.07 -8.93
CA ASN A 115 -10.33 11.78 -9.59
C ASN A 115 -11.20 12.03 -10.83
N PRO A 116 -10.62 12.45 -11.97
CA PRO A 116 -11.38 12.68 -13.19
C PRO A 116 -12.00 11.37 -13.70
N VAL A 117 -13.27 11.44 -14.09
CA VAL A 117 -13.95 10.36 -14.83
C VAL A 117 -13.73 10.63 -16.31
N TYR A 118 -13.31 9.63 -17.06
CA TYR A 118 -13.11 9.71 -18.50
C TYR A 118 -14.17 8.89 -19.21
N GLY A 119 -14.83 9.48 -20.21
CA GLY A 119 -15.82 8.80 -21.06
C GLY A 119 -15.28 8.63 -22.48
N PRO A 120 -15.68 7.57 -23.21
CA PRO A 120 -15.23 7.33 -24.57
C PRO A 120 -15.71 8.46 -25.48
N TYR A 121 -14.78 9.08 -26.19
CA TYR A 121 -15.06 10.17 -27.13
C TYR A 121 -14.96 9.67 -28.56
N ARG A 122 -13.84 9.02 -28.90
CA ARG A 122 -13.59 8.46 -30.23
C ARG A 122 -12.98 7.08 -30.16
N THR A 123 -13.31 6.24 -31.13
CA THR A 123 -12.78 4.87 -31.22
C THR A 123 -12.33 4.58 -32.64
N PHE A 124 -11.26 3.81 -32.79
CA PHE A 124 -10.92 3.20 -34.07
C PHE A 124 -10.27 1.85 -33.85
N ASP A 125 -10.51 0.94 -34.78
CA ASP A 125 -9.95 -0.40 -34.78
C ASP A 125 -9.10 -0.64 -36.02
N TYR A 126 -8.04 -1.41 -35.86
CA TYR A 126 -7.23 -1.88 -36.96
C TYR A 126 -6.68 -3.27 -36.67
N CYS A 127 -6.29 -3.98 -37.73
CA CYS A 127 -5.57 -5.24 -37.61
C CYS A 127 -4.06 -4.98 -37.74
N ASP A 128 -3.29 -5.43 -36.75
CA ASP A 128 -1.83 -5.43 -36.79
C ASP A 128 -1.31 -6.39 -37.89
N ILE A 129 -0.02 -6.33 -38.23
CA ILE A 129 0.63 -7.21 -39.22
C ILE A 129 0.50 -8.71 -38.90
N GLU A 130 0.26 -9.04 -37.62
CA GLU A 130 0.01 -10.40 -37.13
C GLU A 130 -1.48 -10.81 -37.21
N GLY A 131 -2.35 -9.96 -37.76
CA GLY A 131 -3.80 -10.18 -37.82
C GLY A 131 -4.52 -10.03 -36.49
N GLN A 132 -3.88 -9.40 -35.49
CA GLN A 132 -4.48 -9.16 -34.18
C GLN A 132 -5.26 -7.85 -34.17
N LEU A 133 -6.45 -7.87 -33.58
CA LEU A 133 -7.30 -6.68 -33.46
C LEU A 133 -6.72 -5.74 -32.40
N VAL A 134 -6.45 -4.51 -32.81
CA VAL A 134 -6.06 -3.41 -31.93
C VAL A 134 -7.14 -2.35 -31.98
N GLU A 135 -7.75 -2.10 -30.83
CA GLU A 135 -8.77 -1.08 -30.61
C GLU A 135 -8.12 0.10 -29.88
N VAL A 136 -8.31 1.30 -30.39
CA VAL A 136 -7.83 2.53 -29.76
C VAL A 136 -9.02 3.37 -29.34
N VAL A 137 -9.08 3.69 -28.06
CA VAL A 137 -10.12 4.50 -27.45
C VAL A 137 -9.51 5.80 -26.99
N ILE A 138 -10.01 6.92 -27.53
CA ILE A 138 -9.73 8.26 -27.04
C ILE A 138 -10.87 8.64 -26.10
N GLU A 139 -10.55 8.95 -24.87
CA GLU A 139 -11.48 9.25 -23.80
C GLU A 139 -11.34 10.72 -23.38
N ALA A 140 -12.45 11.44 -23.25
CA ALA A 140 -12.46 12.84 -22.82
C ALA A 140 -12.89 12.94 -21.35
N LYS A 141 -12.29 13.90 -20.63
CA LYS A 141 -12.59 14.18 -19.23
C LYS A 141 -14.03 14.67 -19.05
N ASN A 142 -14.78 14.03 -18.14
CA ASN A 142 -16.19 14.29 -17.84
C ASN A 142 -17.12 14.23 -19.06
N TYR A 143 -16.79 13.41 -20.05
CA TYR A 143 -17.63 13.22 -21.24
C TYR A 143 -18.67 12.12 -21.01
N ASP A 144 -19.93 12.41 -21.35
CA ASP A 144 -21.08 11.49 -21.25
C ASP A 144 -21.93 11.52 -22.55
N GLY A 145 -21.29 11.88 -23.67
CA GLY A 145 -21.94 12.00 -24.97
C GLY A 145 -21.77 10.76 -25.86
N ASP A 146 -22.20 10.89 -27.11
CA ASP A 146 -22.11 9.83 -28.12
C ASP A 146 -20.66 9.56 -28.56
N VAL A 147 -20.34 8.29 -28.80
CA VAL A 147 -19.02 7.87 -29.28
C VAL A 147 -18.95 8.00 -30.81
N PHE A 148 -17.97 8.73 -31.32
CA PHE A 148 -17.76 8.89 -32.75
C PHE A 148 -16.65 7.95 -33.25
N PRO A 149 -16.95 6.96 -34.11
CA PRO A 149 -15.93 6.11 -34.69
C PRO A 149 -15.12 6.89 -35.74
N ILE A 150 -13.80 6.65 -35.77
CA ILE A 150 -12.92 7.11 -36.85
C ILE A 150 -12.79 5.95 -37.84
N GLU A 151 -13.17 6.20 -39.10
CA GLU A 151 -13.42 5.11 -40.07
C GLU A 151 -12.16 4.44 -40.62
N ILE A 152 -10.99 5.09 -40.57
CA ILE A 152 -9.78 4.59 -41.22
C ILE A 152 -8.54 4.85 -40.36
N GLY A 153 -7.85 3.79 -39.93
CA GLY A 153 -6.50 3.87 -39.38
C GLY A 153 -5.47 4.23 -40.45
N GLY A 154 -4.46 5.03 -40.09
CA GLY A 154 -3.34 5.36 -40.96
C GLY A 154 -2.49 4.14 -41.31
N LYS A 155 -1.43 4.32 -42.13
CA LYS A 155 -0.54 3.23 -42.57
C LYS A 155 0.15 2.50 -41.41
N SER A 156 0.42 3.21 -40.31
CA SER A 156 0.94 2.69 -39.04
C SER A 156 0.15 3.36 -37.89
N PRO A 157 -1.01 2.82 -37.53
CA PRO A 157 -2.01 3.57 -36.77
C PRO A 157 -1.67 3.75 -35.29
N VAL A 158 -0.83 2.88 -34.70
CA VAL A 158 -0.23 3.09 -33.37
C VAL A 158 1.24 2.70 -33.43
N VAL A 159 2.12 3.64 -33.12
CA VAL A 159 3.55 3.40 -32.96
C VAL A 159 3.94 3.77 -31.54
N LEU A 160 4.40 2.78 -30.77
CA LEU A 160 4.96 3.01 -29.43
C LEU A 160 6.46 3.27 -29.56
N SER A 161 6.87 4.48 -29.19
CA SER A 161 8.26 4.89 -29.13
C SER A 161 8.74 4.79 -27.67
N TYR A 162 9.74 3.93 -27.46
CA TYR A 162 10.46 3.83 -26.20
C TYR A 162 11.72 4.68 -26.32
N LYS A 163 12.02 5.49 -25.30
CA LYS A 163 13.28 6.25 -25.26
C LYS A 163 14.47 5.30 -25.49
N GLU A 164 15.30 5.60 -26.49
CA GLU A 164 16.55 4.87 -26.72
C GLU A 164 17.44 4.96 -25.48
N VAL A 165 17.94 3.81 -25.06
CA VAL A 165 18.65 3.67 -23.78
C VAL A 165 20.14 3.93 -24.01
N ASP A 166 20.55 5.20 -23.93
CA ASP A 166 21.97 5.58 -23.92
C ASP A 166 22.66 5.07 -22.64
N ASN A 167 21.96 5.16 -21.51
CA ASN A 167 22.42 4.67 -20.22
C ASN A 167 21.44 3.65 -19.65
N LYS A 168 21.93 2.42 -19.42
CA LYS A 168 21.13 1.32 -18.86
C LYS A 168 20.53 1.66 -17.49
N PHE A 169 21.17 2.57 -16.75
CA PHE A 169 20.77 3.01 -15.41
C PHE A 169 19.83 4.22 -15.41
N ASP A 170 19.30 4.63 -16.57
CA ASP A 170 18.26 5.66 -16.63
C ASP A 170 17.02 5.18 -15.83
N PRO A 171 16.67 5.88 -14.73
CA PRO A 171 15.66 5.41 -13.77
C PRO A 171 14.24 5.50 -14.31
N ILE A 172 13.97 6.46 -15.20
CA ILE A 172 12.65 6.70 -15.78
C ILE A 172 12.77 6.64 -17.29
N ARG A 173 12.03 5.73 -17.91
CA ARG A 173 11.99 5.53 -19.36
C ARG A 173 10.58 5.88 -19.86
N PRO A 174 10.37 7.14 -20.31
CA PRO A 174 9.07 7.56 -20.79
C PRO A 174 8.71 6.80 -22.07
N VAL A 175 7.41 6.54 -22.22
CA VAL A 175 6.83 5.94 -23.42
C VAL A 175 5.93 6.96 -24.10
N GLU A 176 6.11 7.09 -25.42
CA GLU A 176 5.26 7.91 -26.27
C GLU A 176 4.52 7.03 -27.27
N ALA A 177 3.24 7.32 -27.50
CA ALA A 177 2.43 6.66 -28.51
C ALA A 177 2.07 7.66 -29.59
N GLU A 178 2.48 7.39 -30.83
CA GLU A 178 2.05 8.15 -32.01
C GLU A 178 0.88 7.42 -32.65
N LEU A 179 -0.25 8.11 -32.73
CA LEU A 179 -1.49 7.64 -33.36
C LEU A 179 -1.60 8.27 -34.74
N SER A 180 -1.86 7.48 -35.76
CA SER A 180 -2.16 7.99 -37.09
C SER A 180 -3.49 7.46 -37.62
N PHE A 181 -4.35 8.35 -38.10
CA PHE A 181 -5.64 8.01 -38.69
C PHE A 181 -5.92 8.88 -39.92
N ILE A 182 -6.75 8.38 -40.83
CA ILE A 182 -7.15 9.10 -42.04
C ILE A 182 -8.51 9.70 -41.79
N GLU A 183 -8.58 11.01 -41.94
CA GLU A 183 -9.82 11.74 -41.77
C GLU A 183 -10.61 11.81 -43.07
N THR A 184 -11.89 11.43 -43.02
CA THR A 184 -12.81 11.49 -44.16
C THR A 184 -13.84 12.62 -44.03
N ASN A 185 -14.19 13.09 -42.82
CA ASN A 185 -15.25 14.07 -42.57
C ASN A 185 -14.84 15.11 -41.50
N ASN A 186 -14.48 16.33 -41.90
CA ASN A 186 -14.35 17.53 -41.06
C ASN A 186 -14.02 17.30 -39.57
N PHE A 187 -12.92 16.61 -39.28
CA PHE A 187 -12.41 16.50 -37.92
C PHE A 187 -11.89 17.84 -37.44
N VAL A 188 -12.45 18.29 -36.32
CA VAL A 188 -12.05 19.54 -35.70
C VAL A 188 -10.87 19.24 -34.77
N LEU A 189 -9.66 19.33 -35.31
CA LEU A 189 -8.42 19.22 -34.52
C LEU A 189 -8.36 20.24 -33.38
N ASP A 190 -9.02 21.39 -33.55
CA ASP A 190 -9.07 22.48 -32.56
C ASP A 190 -9.62 22.01 -31.20
N GLU A 191 -10.42 20.94 -31.16
CA GLU A 191 -10.92 20.38 -29.89
C GLU A 191 -9.80 19.75 -29.05
N PHE A 192 -8.74 19.24 -29.69
CA PHE A 192 -7.58 18.66 -29.03
C PHE A 192 -6.55 19.71 -28.62
N PHE A 193 -6.59 20.92 -29.21
CA PHE A 193 -5.82 22.08 -28.78
C PHE A 193 -6.45 22.74 -27.54
N ASN A 194 -6.67 21.95 -26.50
CA ASN A 194 -7.10 22.46 -25.20
C ASN A 194 -5.86 22.73 -24.32
N GLY A 195 -5.91 23.77 -23.49
CA GLY A 195 -4.82 24.12 -22.58
C GLY A 195 -4.63 23.13 -21.42
N ASP A 196 -5.53 22.17 -21.23
CA ASP A 196 -5.42 21.09 -20.24
C ASP A 196 -4.79 19.83 -20.88
N GLU A 197 -3.52 19.56 -20.57
CA GLU A 197 -2.78 18.36 -21.01
C GLU A 197 -3.43 17.03 -20.57
N ARG A 198 -4.34 17.06 -19.58
CA ARG A 198 -5.06 15.86 -19.09
C ARG A 198 -6.51 15.78 -19.57
N ALA A 199 -6.89 16.61 -20.54
CA ALA A 199 -8.25 16.63 -21.09
C ALA A 199 -8.61 15.33 -21.83
N PHE A 200 -7.66 14.77 -22.59
CA PHE A 200 -7.88 13.58 -23.41
C PHE A 200 -6.90 12.46 -23.04
N ARG A 201 -7.46 11.30 -22.70
CA ARG A 201 -6.72 10.07 -22.41
C ARG A 201 -6.84 9.12 -23.59
N VAL A 202 -5.75 8.44 -23.93
CA VAL A 202 -5.73 7.39 -24.96
C VAL A 202 -5.55 6.07 -24.25
N THR A 203 -6.36 5.08 -24.61
CA THR A 203 -6.18 3.67 -24.24
C THR A 203 -6.09 2.84 -25.52
N ALA A 204 -4.94 2.20 -25.75
CA ALA A 204 -4.76 1.24 -26.83
C ALA A 204 -4.92 -0.18 -26.28
N LEU A 205 -5.80 -0.99 -26.86
CA LEU A 205 -6.10 -2.36 -26.49
C LEU A 205 -5.72 -3.31 -27.62
N LYS A 206 -4.92 -4.34 -27.35
CA LYS A 206 -4.63 -5.44 -28.29
C LYS A 206 -5.28 -6.71 -27.75
N ASN A 207 -6.18 -7.32 -28.51
CA ASN A 207 -7.00 -8.48 -28.07
C ASN A 207 -7.67 -8.27 -26.70
N SER A 208 -8.33 -7.12 -26.52
CA SER A 208 -9.00 -6.72 -25.25
C SER A 208 -8.07 -6.57 -24.03
N LYS A 209 -6.74 -6.57 -24.23
CA LYS A 209 -5.76 -6.24 -23.19
C LYS A 209 -5.16 -4.87 -23.45
N ILE A 210 -5.08 -4.04 -22.41
CA ILE A 210 -4.47 -2.72 -22.50
C ILE A 210 -2.99 -2.89 -22.85
N GLN A 211 -2.53 -2.26 -23.92
CA GLN A 211 -1.12 -2.18 -24.31
C GLN A 211 -0.48 -0.92 -23.78
N PHE A 212 -1.18 0.21 -23.99
CA PHE A 212 -0.71 1.53 -23.60
C PHE A 212 -1.88 2.37 -23.13
N ARG A 213 -1.61 3.24 -22.17
CA ARG A 213 -2.53 4.26 -21.70
C ARG A 213 -1.77 5.52 -21.34
N GLY A 214 -2.17 6.66 -21.89
CA GLY A 214 -1.50 7.95 -21.68
C GLY A 214 -2.40 9.13 -21.98
N TYR A 215 -1.87 10.35 -21.94
CA TYR A 215 -2.59 11.58 -22.30
C TYR A 215 -2.08 12.16 -23.61
N ILE A 216 -2.99 12.75 -24.40
CA ILE A 216 -2.64 13.46 -25.63
C ILE A 216 -1.88 14.73 -25.29
N ILE A 217 -0.78 14.98 -25.99
CA ILE A 217 -0.06 16.26 -25.92
C ILE A 217 -0.76 17.24 -26.89
N PRO A 218 -1.39 18.32 -26.42
CA PRO A 218 -2.17 19.22 -27.29
C PRO A 218 -1.37 19.81 -28.46
N ASP A 219 -0.09 20.13 -28.23
CA ASP A 219 0.82 20.73 -29.22
C ASP A 219 1.36 19.73 -30.27
N SER A 220 1.05 18.44 -30.12
CA SER A 220 1.58 17.39 -30.98
C SER A 220 0.65 16.98 -32.13
N CYS A 221 -0.51 17.61 -32.24
CA CYS A 221 -1.50 17.33 -33.27
C CYS A 221 -1.06 17.94 -34.60
N ALA A 222 -0.84 17.11 -35.63
CA ALA A 222 -0.45 17.56 -36.96
C ALA A 222 -1.40 17.03 -38.03
N ALA A 223 -1.77 17.91 -38.96
CA ALA A 223 -2.50 17.56 -40.16
C ALA A 223 -2.04 18.41 -41.37
N PRO A 224 -1.98 17.82 -42.57
CA PRO A 224 -1.63 18.57 -43.78
C PRO A 224 -2.81 19.42 -44.24
N PHE A 225 -2.50 20.56 -44.86
CA PHE A 225 -3.50 21.47 -45.42
C PHE A 225 -4.03 20.97 -46.79
N ASN A 226 -4.70 19.81 -46.79
CA ASN A 226 -5.27 19.17 -47.97
C ASN A 226 -6.79 18.98 -47.82
N ALA A 227 -7.51 18.87 -48.94
CA ALA A 227 -8.91 18.45 -48.89
C ALA A 227 -9.01 16.98 -48.43
N PRO A 228 -10.06 16.61 -47.66
CA PRO A 228 -10.28 15.22 -47.25
C PRO A 228 -10.28 14.27 -48.46
N PRO A 229 -9.68 13.06 -48.35
CA PRO A 229 -9.12 12.47 -47.14
C PRO A 229 -7.65 12.85 -46.87
N TYR A 230 -7.30 13.14 -45.62
CA TYR A 230 -5.92 13.44 -45.21
C TYR A 230 -5.51 12.71 -43.92
N PRO A 231 -4.22 12.36 -43.75
CA PRO A 231 -3.74 11.75 -42.52
C PRO A 231 -3.59 12.77 -41.39
N VAL A 232 -4.06 12.41 -40.21
CA VAL A 232 -3.86 13.14 -38.95
C VAL A 232 -2.94 12.31 -38.07
N SER A 233 -1.99 12.98 -37.42
CA SER A 233 -1.13 12.36 -36.40
C SER A 233 -1.29 13.05 -35.05
N ILE A 234 -1.44 12.27 -33.99
CA ILE A 234 -1.55 12.73 -32.60
C ILE A 234 -0.52 11.98 -31.77
N ARG A 235 0.14 12.65 -30.81
CA ARG A 235 1.03 11.98 -29.85
C ARG A 235 0.45 11.97 -28.45
N ALA A 236 0.65 10.86 -27.75
CA ALA A 236 0.28 10.68 -26.37
C ALA A 236 1.49 10.25 -25.52
N THR A 237 1.52 10.66 -24.26
CA THR A 237 2.60 10.38 -23.30
C THR A 237 2.07 9.70 -22.04
N ASP A 238 2.92 8.94 -21.36
CA ASP A 238 2.64 8.20 -20.12
C ASP A 238 2.46 9.08 -18.86
N ALA A 239 2.45 10.41 -19.02
CA ALA A 239 2.25 11.41 -17.97
C ALA A 239 3.32 11.47 -16.87
N LEU A 240 4.40 10.67 -16.96
CA LEU A 240 5.46 10.69 -15.95
C LEU A 240 6.17 12.06 -15.90
N GLY A 241 6.33 12.72 -17.05
CA GLY A 241 6.90 14.07 -17.12
C GLY A 241 6.13 15.11 -16.32
N GLY A 242 4.80 14.98 -16.26
CA GLY A 242 3.91 15.87 -15.51
C GLY A 242 4.05 15.76 -13.98
N LEU A 243 4.75 14.73 -13.47
CA LEU A 243 4.98 14.56 -12.02
C LEU A 243 6.01 15.54 -11.46
N LYS A 244 6.73 16.27 -12.31
CA LYS A 244 7.70 17.31 -11.90
C LYS A 244 7.03 18.54 -11.27
N SER A 245 5.77 18.80 -11.60
CA SER A 245 5.00 19.91 -11.02
C SER A 245 4.30 19.56 -9.70
N VAL A 246 4.36 18.29 -9.30
CA VAL A 246 3.63 17.75 -8.14
C VAL A 246 4.60 17.52 -6.99
N THR A 247 4.28 18.05 -5.82
CA THR A 247 5.07 17.81 -4.62
C THR A 247 4.66 16.50 -3.94
N TYR A 248 5.65 15.73 -3.47
CA TYR A 248 5.40 14.60 -2.60
C TYR A 248 5.10 15.13 -1.19
N PRO A 249 3.94 14.78 -0.63
CA PRO A 249 3.52 15.27 0.66
C PRO A 249 4.13 14.37 1.74
N VAL A 250 5.05 14.95 2.49
CA VAL A 250 5.67 14.27 3.61
C VAL A 250 4.73 14.37 4.81
N PRO A 251 4.24 13.25 5.38
CA PRO A 251 3.35 13.28 6.54
C PRO A 251 4.02 14.01 7.71
N VAL A 252 3.36 15.05 8.23
CA VAL A 252 3.86 15.84 9.36
C VAL A 252 3.25 15.29 10.64
N GLY A 253 4.03 14.52 11.41
CA GLY A 253 3.64 13.87 12.65
C GLY A 253 4.87 13.25 13.33
N SER A 254 4.82 13.00 14.64
CA SER A 254 5.95 12.62 15.53
C SER A 254 7.15 12.02 14.78
N LEU A 255 8.24 12.81 14.75
CA LEU A 255 9.37 12.82 13.81
C LEU A 255 10.19 11.51 13.65
N SER A 256 9.73 10.35 14.11
CA SER A 256 10.58 9.14 14.14
C SER A 256 9.90 7.79 13.89
N GLU A 257 8.56 7.68 13.92
CA GLU A 257 7.91 6.34 13.88
C GLU A 257 7.17 6.01 12.57
N ILE A 258 6.97 6.98 11.67
CA ILE A 258 6.28 6.71 10.40
C ILE A 258 7.20 5.91 9.48
N ARG A 259 6.72 4.75 9.04
CA ARG A 259 7.38 3.87 8.07
C ARG A 259 6.42 3.63 6.91
N GLN A 260 6.90 3.79 5.69
CA GLN A 260 6.14 3.48 4.47
C GLN A 260 6.91 2.41 3.67
N SER A 261 6.18 1.46 3.07
CA SER A 261 6.80 0.50 2.16
C SER A 261 7.14 1.19 0.83
N PHE A 262 8.09 0.64 0.08
CA PHE A 262 8.41 1.19 -1.25
C PHE A 262 7.26 0.95 -2.24
N VAL A 263 6.48 -0.12 -2.09
CA VAL A 263 5.28 -0.35 -2.91
C VAL A 263 4.23 0.74 -2.68
N ASP A 264 4.00 1.15 -1.42
CA ASP A 264 3.06 2.24 -1.12
C ASP A 264 3.52 3.57 -1.73
N ILE A 265 4.82 3.85 -1.66
CA ILE A 265 5.43 5.04 -2.28
C ILE A 265 5.22 5.00 -3.79
N LEU A 266 5.52 3.87 -4.45
CA LEU A 266 5.31 3.69 -5.88
C LEU A 266 3.84 3.84 -6.26
N ALA A 267 2.93 3.21 -5.51
CA ALA A 267 1.49 3.31 -5.73
C ALA A 267 1.00 4.74 -5.62
N TYR A 268 1.50 5.49 -4.63
CA TYR A 268 1.21 6.90 -4.50
C TYR A 268 1.70 7.71 -5.72
N CYS A 269 2.96 7.52 -6.12
CA CYS A 269 3.53 8.22 -7.27
C CYS A 269 2.77 7.94 -8.57
N PHE A 270 2.42 6.67 -8.81
CA PHE A 270 1.65 6.27 -9.99
C PHE A 270 0.20 6.72 -9.92
N ALA A 271 -0.41 6.83 -8.74
CA ALA A 271 -1.75 7.38 -8.59
C ALA A 271 -1.83 8.85 -9.06
N MET A 272 -0.77 9.64 -8.87
CA MET A 272 -0.71 11.03 -9.36
C MET A 272 -0.75 11.16 -10.89
N THR A 273 -0.50 10.07 -11.62
CA THR A 273 -0.66 10.03 -13.08
C THR A 273 -2.11 9.91 -13.53
N ASN A 274 -3.05 9.49 -12.66
CA ASN A 274 -4.47 9.27 -13.01
C ASN A 274 -4.71 8.27 -14.19
N LEU A 275 -3.75 7.39 -14.46
CA LEU A 275 -3.88 6.35 -15.49
C LEU A 275 -4.46 5.03 -14.93
N ASN A 276 -4.47 4.87 -13.60
CA ASN A 276 -5.02 3.71 -12.88
C ASN A 276 -4.52 2.36 -13.41
N LEU A 277 -3.20 2.26 -13.63
CA LEU A 277 -2.55 1.04 -14.11
C LEU A 277 -2.06 0.19 -12.94
N ASN A 278 -1.99 -1.11 -13.16
CA ASN A 278 -1.38 -2.04 -12.21
C ASN A 278 0.13 -1.79 -12.12
N ILE A 279 0.71 -2.18 -11.00
CA ILE A 279 2.13 -2.00 -10.70
C ILE A 279 2.77 -3.38 -10.65
N VAL A 280 3.83 -3.56 -11.40
CA VAL A 280 4.60 -4.79 -11.47
C VAL A 280 5.98 -4.51 -10.90
N THR A 281 6.37 -5.26 -9.89
CA THR A 281 7.69 -5.18 -9.29
C THR A 281 8.53 -6.39 -9.68
N ILE A 282 9.74 -6.10 -10.16
CA ILE A 282 10.76 -7.08 -10.53
C ILE A 282 12.05 -6.70 -9.81
N CYS A 283 12.07 -6.97 -8.50
CA CYS A 283 13.21 -6.75 -7.62
C CYS A 283 13.37 -7.99 -6.72
N ASN A 284 14.38 -8.81 -6.98
CA ASN A 284 14.59 -10.07 -6.26
C ASN A 284 15.85 -10.02 -5.39
N VAL A 285 16.06 -8.90 -4.70
CA VAL A 285 17.16 -8.73 -3.76
C VAL A 285 16.61 -8.63 -2.36
N TYR A 286 16.97 -9.64 -1.56
CA TYR A 286 16.48 -9.86 -0.22
C TYR A 286 17.61 -9.62 0.77
N ASP A 287 17.29 -8.96 1.87
CA ASP A 287 18.12 -9.02 3.06
C ASP A 287 18.05 -10.44 3.67
N PRO A 288 19.11 -10.97 4.31
CA PRO A 288 19.09 -12.29 4.92
C PRO A 288 17.97 -12.52 5.94
N LEU A 289 17.41 -11.45 6.52
CA LEU A 289 16.30 -11.53 7.48
C LEU A 289 14.92 -11.48 6.82
N MET A 290 14.84 -11.23 5.51
CA MET A 290 13.57 -11.17 4.79
C MET A 290 13.11 -12.56 4.34
N PRO A 291 11.79 -12.84 4.38
CA PRO A 291 11.24 -14.03 3.75
C PRO A 291 11.45 -13.97 2.22
N THR A 292 11.78 -15.11 1.61
CA THR A 292 12.17 -15.21 0.19
C THR A 292 11.18 -16.04 -0.64
N GLY A 293 9.93 -16.14 -0.18
CA GLY A 293 8.86 -16.83 -0.88
C GLY A 293 8.52 -16.16 -2.21
N LEU A 294 7.68 -16.84 -3.00
CA LEU A 294 7.26 -16.32 -4.30
C LEU A 294 6.47 -15.01 -4.16
N ASN A 295 5.59 -14.94 -3.16
CA ASN A 295 4.74 -13.77 -2.90
C ASN A 295 5.45 -12.67 -2.12
N ASP A 296 6.62 -12.96 -1.55
CA ASP A 296 7.36 -12.01 -0.73
C ASP A 296 8.14 -11.05 -1.64
N ASP A 297 7.69 -9.80 -1.73
CA ASP A 297 8.36 -8.73 -2.48
C ASP A 297 9.25 -7.89 -1.55
N PRO A 298 10.57 -7.82 -1.79
CA PRO A 298 11.47 -6.92 -1.07
C PRO A 298 10.99 -5.48 -1.00
N LEU A 299 10.33 -4.95 -2.05
CA LEU A 299 9.84 -3.56 -2.05
C LEU A 299 8.65 -3.36 -1.11
N SER A 300 7.85 -4.39 -0.88
CA SER A 300 6.74 -4.36 0.10
C SER A 300 7.23 -4.53 1.54
N LEU A 301 8.32 -5.28 1.72
CA LEU A 301 8.87 -5.61 3.04
C LEU A 301 9.85 -4.54 3.55
N ALA A 302 10.59 -3.93 2.64
CA ALA A 302 11.49 -2.83 2.96
C ALA A 302 10.67 -1.56 3.23
N THR A 303 10.99 -0.90 4.33
CA THR A 303 10.33 0.35 4.74
C THR A 303 11.33 1.48 4.85
N VAL A 304 10.87 2.68 4.52
CA VAL A 304 11.65 3.92 4.65
C VAL A 304 10.84 4.94 5.44
N ASN A 305 11.55 5.79 6.19
CA ASN A 305 10.92 6.93 6.83
C ASN A 305 10.68 8.02 5.75
N PRO A 306 9.42 8.45 5.51
CA PRO A 306 9.10 9.42 4.47
C PRO A 306 9.78 10.79 4.68
N LEU A 307 10.26 11.11 5.88
CA LEU A 307 11.09 12.31 6.12
C LEU A 307 12.40 12.29 5.32
N ARG A 308 12.92 11.10 4.96
CA ARG A 308 14.09 10.96 4.06
C ARG A 308 13.80 11.40 2.62
N LEU A 309 12.53 11.56 2.26
CA LEU A 309 12.05 12.01 0.95
C LEU A 309 11.79 13.54 0.94
N SER A 310 12.56 14.28 1.74
CA SER A 310 12.56 15.74 1.80
C SER A 310 13.95 16.27 1.47
N LYS A 311 14.03 17.46 0.87
CA LYS A 311 15.31 18.10 0.55
C LYS A 311 15.93 18.68 1.82
N ASP A 312 17.25 18.76 1.86
CA ASP A 312 18.05 19.30 2.98
C ASP A 312 17.63 20.72 3.41
N ASN A 313 16.97 21.47 2.52
CA ASN A 313 16.52 22.85 2.75
C ASN A 313 15.11 22.95 3.37
N GLY A 314 14.49 21.84 3.76
CA GLY A 314 13.12 21.81 4.29
C GLY A 314 12.03 21.95 3.21
N THR A 315 12.40 21.89 1.91
CA THR A 315 11.47 21.83 0.79
C THR A 315 11.08 20.39 0.48
N THR A 316 9.81 20.16 0.14
CA THR A 316 9.32 18.85 -0.28
C THR A 316 9.89 18.49 -1.66
N MET A 317 10.27 17.23 -1.83
CA MET A 317 10.68 16.71 -3.14
C MET A 317 9.47 16.62 -4.07
N THR A 318 9.70 16.70 -5.37
CA THR A 318 8.63 16.42 -6.35
C THR A 318 8.39 14.92 -6.42
N VAL A 319 7.19 14.51 -6.85
CA VAL A 319 6.85 13.09 -7.03
C VAL A 319 7.79 12.43 -8.04
N TYR A 320 8.17 13.17 -9.09
CA TYR A 320 9.17 12.72 -10.06
C TYR A 320 10.54 12.45 -9.40
N GLU A 321 11.03 13.38 -8.57
CA GLU A 321 12.31 13.21 -7.87
C GLU A 321 12.29 12.04 -6.88
N VAL A 322 11.17 11.82 -6.18
CA VAL A 322 11.01 10.68 -5.27
C VAL A 322 11.09 9.36 -6.05
N LEU A 323 10.36 9.28 -7.17
CA LEU A 323 10.34 8.09 -8.02
C LEU A 323 11.72 7.81 -8.63
N GLU A 324 12.45 8.86 -9.03
CA GLU A 324 13.83 8.78 -9.49
C GLU A 324 14.79 8.27 -8.39
N GLN A 325 14.72 8.82 -7.17
CA GLN A 325 15.55 8.37 -6.05
C GLN A 325 15.29 6.91 -5.67
N VAL A 326 14.03 6.48 -5.65
CA VAL A 326 13.67 5.09 -5.38
C VAL A 326 14.22 4.17 -6.47
N ALA A 327 14.06 4.52 -7.74
CA ALA A 327 14.62 3.75 -8.84
C ALA A 327 16.16 3.65 -8.76
N ILE A 328 16.85 4.74 -8.48
CA ILE A 328 18.32 4.77 -8.31
C ILE A 328 18.75 3.89 -7.12
N ALA A 329 18.08 4.01 -5.97
CA ALA A 329 18.42 3.26 -4.75
C ALA A 329 18.35 1.74 -4.96
N TRP A 330 17.42 1.28 -5.78
CA TRP A 330 17.22 -0.15 -6.07
C TRP A 330 17.94 -0.63 -7.34
N GLY A 331 18.62 0.27 -8.08
CA GLY A 331 19.24 -0.06 -9.37
C GLY A 331 18.20 -0.48 -10.43
N ALA A 332 17.03 0.16 -10.38
CA ALA A 332 15.87 -0.16 -11.18
C ALA A 332 15.54 0.95 -12.19
N PHE A 333 14.74 0.59 -13.18
CA PHE A 333 14.11 1.55 -14.09
C PHE A 333 12.60 1.33 -14.13
N ILE A 334 11.89 2.38 -14.50
CA ILE A 334 10.43 2.41 -14.59
C ILE A 334 10.05 2.62 -16.04
N VAL A 335 9.12 1.79 -16.52
CA VAL A 335 8.59 1.85 -17.88
C VAL A 335 7.16 1.32 -17.91
N GLN A 336 6.34 1.84 -18.81
CA GLN A 336 5.02 1.29 -19.09
C GLN A 336 5.09 0.20 -20.17
N VAL A 337 4.62 -1.00 -19.88
CA VAL A 337 4.56 -2.11 -20.85
C VAL A 337 3.28 -2.92 -20.58
N ASN A 338 2.55 -3.31 -21.63
CA ASN A 338 1.31 -4.09 -21.53
C ASN A 338 0.26 -3.48 -20.59
N GLY A 339 0.14 -2.16 -20.55
CA GLY A 339 -0.80 -1.47 -19.67
C GLY A 339 -0.46 -1.58 -18.18
N GLU A 340 0.79 -1.89 -17.83
CA GLU A 340 1.27 -2.02 -16.46
C GLU A 340 2.51 -1.15 -16.23
N TRP A 341 2.64 -0.59 -15.03
CA TRP A 341 3.86 0.08 -14.58
C TRP A 341 4.88 -0.95 -14.15
N ASN A 342 5.96 -1.10 -14.90
CA ASN A 342 7.01 -2.07 -14.61
C ASN A 342 8.17 -1.38 -13.89
N PHE A 343 8.40 -1.74 -12.63
CA PHE A 343 9.56 -1.37 -11.84
C PHE A 343 10.57 -2.52 -11.86
N VAL A 344 11.62 -2.39 -12.68
CA VAL A 344 12.50 -3.51 -13.02
C VAL A 344 13.93 -3.22 -12.64
N ARG A 345 14.51 -4.05 -11.78
CA ARG A 345 15.94 -4.02 -11.50
C ARG A 345 16.73 -4.54 -12.70
N ILE A 346 17.77 -3.80 -13.08
CA ILE A 346 18.57 -4.07 -14.30
C ILE A 346 19.22 -5.46 -14.25
N ASP A 347 19.73 -5.87 -13.09
CA ASP A 347 20.38 -7.18 -12.92
C ASP A 347 19.44 -8.36 -13.16
N GLU A 348 18.14 -8.20 -12.88
CA GLU A 348 17.15 -9.26 -13.07
C GLU A 348 16.98 -9.62 -14.55
N LEU A 349 17.20 -8.67 -15.45
CA LEU A 349 17.13 -8.89 -16.90
C LEU A 349 18.21 -9.85 -17.44
N SER A 350 19.23 -10.15 -16.64
CA SER A 350 20.28 -11.12 -16.99
C SER A 350 19.92 -12.57 -16.60
N LYS A 351 18.92 -12.76 -15.74
CA LYS A 351 18.55 -14.08 -15.21
C LYS A 351 17.62 -14.80 -16.17
N ALA A 352 17.70 -16.13 -16.23
CA ALA A 352 16.86 -16.96 -17.11
C ALA A 352 15.39 -17.05 -16.65
N SER A 353 15.14 -16.94 -15.35
CA SER A 353 13.80 -16.90 -14.77
C SER A 353 13.71 -15.72 -13.82
N ILE A 354 12.66 -14.92 -13.99
CA ILE A 354 12.45 -13.66 -13.30
C ILE A 354 11.17 -13.78 -12.47
N ARG A 355 11.28 -13.64 -11.15
CA ARG A 355 10.10 -13.50 -10.29
C ARG A 355 9.55 -12.08 -10.43
N ARG A 356 8.24 -11.97 -10.68
CA ARG A 356 7.51 -10.70 -10.68
C ARG A 356 6.34 -10.75 -9.71
N ARG A 357 5.98 -9.61 -9.15
CA ARG A 357 4.76 -9.44 -8.33
C ARG A 357 3.92 -8.34 -8.93
N THR A 358 2.63 -8.59 -9.00
CA THR A 358 1.66 -7.63 -9.53
C THR A 358 0.79 -7.12 -8.41
N TYR A 359 0.66 -5.81 -8.35
CA TYR A 359 -0.16 -5.04 -7.45
C TYR A 359 -1.20 -4.28 -8.25
N ASN A 360 -2.37 -4.02 -7.65
CA ASN A 360 -3.33 -3.13 -8.26
C ASN A 360 -2.84 -1.67 -8.22
N TYR A 361 -3.57 -0.77 -8.88
CA TYR A 361 -3.27 0.67 -8.89
C TYR A 361 -3.26 1.34 -7.51
N LYS A 362 -3.70 0.66 -6.44
CA LYS A 362 -3.67 1.13 -5.04
C LYS A 362 -2.49 0.55 -4.25
N GLY A 363 -1.65 -0.29 -4.84
CA GLY A 363 -0.55 -0.97 -4.14
C GLY A 363 -0.95 -2.24 -3.39
N LEU A 364 -2.17 -2.77 -3.58
CA LEU A 364 -2.57 -4.03 -2.98
C LEU A 364 -2.09 -5.21 -3.83
N PHE A 365 -1.48 -6.20 -3.18
CA PHE A 365 -0.97 -7.40 -3.84
C PHE A 365 -2.10 -8.17 -4.55
N LEU A 366 -1.86 -8.60 -5.79
CA LEU A 366 -2.77 -9.43 -6.57
C LEU A 366 -2.25 -10.86 -6.68
N TYR A 367 -1.11 -11.04 -7.36
CA TYR A 367 -0.51 -12.34 -7.57
C TYR A 367 1.00 -12.21 -7.85
N ALA A 368 1.70 -13.34 -7.77
CA ALA A 368 3.11 -13.45 -8.13
C ALA A 368 3.30 -14.63 -9.08
N ASP A 369 4.25 -14.49 -10.01
CA ASP A 369 4.57 -15.50 -11.01
C ASP A 369 6.04 -15.42 -11.44
N ASN A 370 6.50 -16.48 -12.11
CA ASN A 370 7.82 -16.54 -12.72
C ASN A 370 7.69 -16.33 -14.22
N LEU A 371 8.48 -15.40 -14.74
CA LEU A 371 8.56 -15.09 -16.15
C LEU A 371 9.85 -15.70 -16.71
N ASP A 372 9.71 -16.50 -17.75
CA ASP A 372 10.86 -17.08 -18.44
C ASP A 372 11.50 -16.01 -19.33
N ASN A 373 12.72 -15.62 -18.97
CA ASN A 373 13.52 -14.64 -19.71
C ASN A 373 14.48 -15.34 -20.67
N ASN A 374 13.98 -16.39 -21.34
CA ASN A 374 14.71 -17.07 -22.41
C ASN A 374 14.86 -16.11 -23.58
N ARG A 375 15.94 -15.34 -23.57
CA ARG A 375 16.44 -14.62 -24.74
C ARG A 375 16.93 -15.62 -25.77
N ILE A 376 16.03 -16.14 -26.59
CA ILE A 376 16.43 -16.81 -27.83
C ILE A 376 17.02 -15.71 -28.71
N ALA A 377 18.33 -15.77 -28.97
CA ALA A 377 18.99 -14.88 -29.93
C ALA A 377 18.26 -15.01 -31.28
N GLY A 378 17.48 -13.98 -31.65
CA GLY A 378 16.69 -13.95 -32.88
C GLY A 378 15.20 -13.60 -32.72
N ALA A 379 14.66 -13.48 -31.51
CA ALA A 379 13.32 -12.92 -31.33
C ALA A 379 13.40 -11.38 -31.32
N ALA A 380 13.06 -10.77 -32.46
CA ALA A 380 12.83 -9.33 -32.56
C ALA A 380 11.65 -8.96 -31.64
N VAL A 381 11.89 -7.99 -30.76
CA VAL A 381 10.84 -7.15 -30.17
C VAL A 381 10.69 -5.94 -31.07
#